data_AF-A0A1V4ZTA0-F1
#
_entry.id   AF-A0A1V4ZTA0-F1
#
_cell.length_a   1.000
_cell.length_b   1.000
_cell.length_c   1.000
_cell.angle_alpha   90.00
_cell.angle_beta   90.00
_cell.angle_gamma   90.00
#
_symmetry.space_group_name_H-M   'P 1'
#
loop_
_entity.id
_entity.type
_entity.pdbx_description
1 polymer ?
#
loop_
_entity_poly.entity_id
_entity_poly.type
_entity_poly.pdbx_seq_one_letter_code
_entity_poly.pdbx_strand_id
1 'polypeptide(L)'
;MILDIGVRLDPEFNIEKELSPYLVRIAQKNTFSVTSAKKVTVSLLETTDAILDMPRHLNLMLRRFSTGTIRLDIVDKDLQEFQVALDSASDKYMIGLVVGSLVIGSSLVLTATPLTVPPEVSWIAILGYGAAVLVGFYAVYHIIFLKFRQER
;
A
#
# COMPACT_ATOMS: atom_id res chain seq x y z
N MET A 1 9.37 21.67 25.98
CA MET A 1 10.65 21.89 26.67
C MET A 1 10.70 23.16 27.54
N ILE A 2 9.55 23.75 27.94
CA ILE A 2 9.54 24.94 28.81
C ILE A 2 9.86 24.57 30.28
N LEU A 3 9.53 23.33 30.65
CA LEU A 3 9.74 22.77 31.99
C LEU A 3 11.22 22.64 32.39
N ASP A 4 12.10 22.39 31.41
CA ASP A 4 13.53 22.14 31.63
C ASP A 4 14.31 23.42 31.96
N ILE A 5 13.75 24.59 31.61
CA ILE A 5 14.38 25.89 31.85
C ILE A 5 14.23 26.30 33.33
N GLY A 6 13.12 25.94 33.97
CA GLY A 6 12.85 26.28 35.38
C GLY A 6 13.75 25.53 36.35
N VAL A 7 13.96 24.22 36.13
CA VAL A 7 14.83 23.38 36.98
C VAL A 7 16.31 23.72 36.82
N ARG A 8 16.71 24.24 35.66
CA ARG A 8 18.08 24.71 35.41
C ARG A 8 18.41 26.03 36.13
N LEU A 9 17.40 26.84 36.45
CA LEU A 9 17.58 28.14 37.11
C LEU A 9 17.55 28.02 38.64
N ASP A 10 16.78 27.07 39.16
CA ASP A 10 16.71 26.74 40.59
C ASP A 10 16.60 25.20 40.75
N PRO A 11 17.66 24.53 41.24
CA PRO A 11 17.69 23.07 41.38
C PRO A 11 16.67 22.50 42.39
N GLU A 12 16.13 23.32 43.30
CA GLU A 12 15.09 22.88 44.25
C GLU A 12 13.67 23.20 43.77
N PHE A 13 13.51 23.72 42.55
CA PHE A 13 12.22 24.10 41.98
C PHE A 13 11.31 22.90 41.74
N ASN A 14 10.38 22.66 42.68
CA ASN A 14 9.36 21.63 42.57
C ASN A 14 8.07 22.20 41.97
N ILE A 15 7.89 21.96 40.67
CA ILE A 15 6.75 22.42 39.86
C ILE A 15 5.42 21.96 40.45
N GLU A 16 5.37 20.76 41.02
CA GLU A 16 4.14 20.24 41.63
C GLU A 16 3.70 21.11 42.80
N LYS A 17 4.64 21.55 43.64
CA LYS A 17 4.35 22.36 44.83
C LYS A 17 3.90 23.78 44.48
N GLU A 18 4.52 24.38 43.46
CA GLU A 18 4.26 25.77 43.05
C GLU A 18 3.03 25.90 42.14
N LEU A 19 2.77 24.89 41.30
CA LEU A 19 1.66 24.90 40.33
C LEU A 19 0.34 24.39 40.93
N SER A 20 0.40 23.51 41.94
CA SER A 20 -0.77 22.95 42.64
C SER A 20 -1.79 24.00 43.12
N PRO A 21 -1.43 25.10 43.81
CA PRO A 21 -2.42 26.08 44.28
C PRO A 21 -3.15 26.82 43.13
N TYR A 22 -2.50 26.97 41.97
CA TYR A 22 -3.12 27.57 40.78
C TYR A 22 -4.06 26.60 40.08
N LEU A 23 -3.68 25.33 39.98
CA LEU A 23 -4.53 24.27 39.42
C LEU A 23 -5.79 24.07 40.29
N VAL A 24 -5.66 24.09 41.61
CA VAL A 24 -6.80 23.99 42.54
C VAL A 24 -7.74 25.19 42.40
N ARG A 25 -7.21 26.42 42.23
CA ARG A 25 -8.03 27.63 41.98
C ARG A 25 -8.77 27.56 40.64
N ILE A 26 -8.14 27.03 39.59
CA ILE A 26 -8.77 26.88 38.27
C ILE A 26 -9.86 25.79 38.33
N ALA A 27 -9.57 24.66 38.99
CA ALA A 27 -10.54 23.58 39.19
C ALA A 27 -11.76 24.07 40.01
N GLN A 28 -11.57 24.77 41.14
CA GLN A 28 -12.69 25.34 41.90
C GLN A 28 -13.54 26.34 41.10
N LYS A 29 -12.93 27.09 40.19
CA LYS A 29 -13.63 28.07 39.36
C LYS A 29 -14.42 27.43 38.21
N ASN A 30 -14.00 26.25 37.74
CA ASN A 30 -14.65 25.52 36.64
C ASN A 30 -15.57 24.37 37.07
N THR A 31 -15.44 23.85 38.30
CA THR A 31 -16.19 22.66 38.77
C THR A 31 -17.63 22.94 39.19
N PHE A 32 -18.09 24.21 39.23
CA PHE A 32 -19.43 24.57 39.73
C PHE A 32 -20.35 25.25 38.70
N SER A 33 -20.20 24.97 37.40
CA SER A 33 -21.21 25.36 36.41
C SER A 33 -22.03 24.14 35.98
N VAL A 34 -23.24 23.99 36.52
CA VAL A 34 -24.27 23.00 36.09
C VAL A 34 -24.46 23.04 34.57
N THR A 35 -24.19 24.19 33.95
CA THR A 35 -24.21 24.42 32.51
C THR A 35 -23.14 23.62 31.74
N SER A 36 -21.94 23.43 32.31
CA SER A 36 -20.86 22.68 31.64
C SER A 36 -21.11 21.17 31.67
N ALA A 37 -21.63 20.63 32.78
CA ALA A 37 -22.00 19.22 32.86
C ALA A 37 -23.15 18.89 31.89
N LYS A 38 -24.16 19.75 31.81
CA LYS A 38 -25.26 19.62 30.83
C LYS A 38 -24.73 19.65 29.39
N LYS A 39 -23.74 20.49 29.10
CA LYS A 39 -23.12 20.59 27.77
C LYS A 39 -22.39 19.30 27.38
N VAL A 40 -21.70 18.66 28.32
CA VAL A 40 -21.04 17.36 28.10
C VAL A 40 -22.08 16.26 27.83
N THR A 41 -23.16 16.19 28.62
CA THR A 41 -24.22 15.19 28.39
C THR A 41 -24.93 15.38 27.06
N VAL A 42 -25.22 16.63 26.66
CA VAL A 42 -25.81 16.94 25.36
C VAL A 42 -24.86 16.55 24.22
N SER A 43 -23.57 16.87 24.30
CA SER A 43 -22.60 16.45 23.27
C SER A 43 -22.42 14.93 23.20
N LEU A 44 -22.53 14.19 24.32
CA LEU A 44 -22.47 12.73 24.30
C LEU A 44 -23.72 12.12 23.64
N LEU A 45 -24.90 12.70 23.88
CA LEU A 45 -26.13 12.29 23.20
C LEU A 45 -26.06 12.56 21.69
N GLU A 46 -25.64 13.77 21.28
CA GLU A 46 -25.46 14.12 19.87
C GLU A 46 -24.43 13.22 19.17
N THR A 47 -23.33 12.87 19.86
CA THR A 47 -22.32 11.94 19.31
C THR A 47 -22.89 10.53 19.15
N THR A 48 -23.75 10.09 20.07
CA THR A 48 -24.40 8.79 20.00
C THR A 48 -25.38 8.72 18.85
N ASP A 49 -26.20 9.75 18.66
CA ASP A 49 -27.13 9.87 17.52
C ASP A 49 -26.36 9.88 16.18
N ALA A 50 -25.25 10.62 16.10
CA ALA A 50 -24.41 10.64 14.90
C ALA A 50 -23.80 9.27 14.55
N ILE A 51 -23.39 8.48 15.56
CA ILE A 51 -22.89 7.11 15.35
C ILE A 51 -24.00 6.17 14.90
N LEU A 52 -25.22 6.34 15.43
CA LEU A 52 -26.39 5.55 15.05
C LEU A 52 -26.89 5.86 13.62
N ASP A 53 -26.72 7.10 13.14
CA ASP A 53 -27.05 7.49 11.77
C ASP A 53 -25.96 7.19 10.74
N MET A 54 -24.70 7.10 11.15
CA MET A 54 -23.56 6.73 10.28
C MET A 54 -23.76 5.44 9.44
N PRO A 55 -24.28 4.32 9.99
CA PRO A 55 -24.55 3.12 9.20
C PRO A 55 -25.59 3.35 8.09
N ARG A 56 -26.55 4.28 8.28
CA ARG A 56 -27.53 4.66 7.24
C ARG A 56 -26.82 5.31 6.05
N HIS A 57 -25.88 6.21 6.33
CA HIS A 57 -25.09 6.91 5.32
C HIS A 57 -24.12 5.95 4.59
N LEU A 58 -23.46 5.05 5.33
CA LEU A 58 -22.63 3.99 4.74
C LEU A 58 -23.45 3.10 3.80
N ASN A 59 -24.64 2.68 4.23
CA ASN A 59 -25.48 1.81 3.42
C ASN A 59 -25.94 2.53 2.13
N LEU A 60 -26.27 3.82 2.21
CA LEU A 60 -26.57 4.64 1.02
C LEU A 60 -25.36 4.76 0.07
N MET A 61 -24.14 4.93 0.59
CA MET A 61 -22.91 4.97 -0.22
C MET A 61 -22.62 3.60 -0.87
N LEU A 62 -22.70 2.51 -0.11
CA LEU A 62 -22.51 1.14 -0.60
C LEU A 62 -23.57 0.76 -1.64
N ARG A 63 -24.81 1.21 -1.47
CA ARG A 63 -25.88 0.96 -2.42
C ARG A 63 -25.65 1.71 -3.73
N ARG A 64 -25.16 2.96 -3.67
CA ARG A 64 -24.72 3.72 -4.86
C ARG A 64 -23.48 3.09 -5.53
N PHE A 65 -22.60 2.47 -4.75
CA PHE A 65 -21.46 1.69 -5.25
C PHE A 65 -21.92 0.42 -5.97
N SER A 66 -22.88 -0.29 -5.38
CA SER A 66 -23.46 -1.52 -5.93
C SER A 66 -24.27 -1.29 -7.20
N THR A 67 -24.88 -0.11 -7.41
CA THR A 67 -25.69 0.17 -8.61
C THR A 67 -24.85 0.56 -9.83
N GLY A 68 -23.51 0.56 -9.73
CA GLY A 68 -22.62 0.76 -10.87
C GLY A 68 -22.63 2.16 -11.49
N THR A 69 -23.34 3.12 -10.88
CA THR A 69 -23.49 4.51 -11.36
C THR A 69 -22.43 5.45 -10.80
N ILE A 70 -21.30 4.92 -10.30
CA ILE A 70 -20.16 5.76 -9.93
C ILE A 70 -19.46 6.17 -11.22
N ARG A 71 -19.81 7.35 -11.72
CA ARG A 71 -18.90 8.13 -12.57
C ARG A 71 -17.81 8.63 -11.64
N LEU A 72 -16.77 7.83 -11.49
CA LEU A 72 -15.54 8.26 -10.83
C LEU A 72 -14.92 9.26 -11.80
N ASP A 73 -15.07 10.55 -11.53
CA ASP A 73 -14.36 11.63 -12.24
C ASP A 73 -12.87 11.53 -11.87
N ILE A 74 -12.26 10.38 -12.15
CA ILE A 74 -10.81 10.24 -12.11
C ILE A 74 -10.38 11.03 -13.32
N VAL A 75 -9.64 12.11 -13.07
CA VAL A 75 -9.06 12.92 -14.13
C VAL A 75 -8.33 11.94 -15.05
N ASP A 76 -8.75 11.84 -16.31
CA ASP A 76 -8.31 10.84 -17.30
C ASP A 76 -6.77 10.58 -17.30
N LYS A 77 -5.99 11.60 -16.90
CA LYS A 77 -4.54 11.54 -16.73
C LYS A 77 -4.06 10.52 -15.70
N ASP A 78 -4.70 10.41 -14.53
CA ASP A 78 -4.17 9.58 -13.44
C ASP A 78 -4.29 8.08 -13.75
N LEU A 79 -5.35 7.66 -14.46
CA LEU A 79 -5.44 6.27 -14.94
C LEU A 79 -4.46 5.98 -16.06
N GLN A 80 -4.25 6.93 -16.98
CA GLN A 80 -3.26 6.75 -18.04
C GLN A 80 -1.85 6.62 -17.47
N GLU A 81 -1.47 7.46 -16.51
CA GLU A 81 -0.18 7.36 -15.84
C GLU A 81 -0.03 6.03 -15.09
N PHE A 82 -1.08 5.58 -14.41
CA PHE A 82 -1.09 4.26 -13.76
C PHE A 82 -0.96 3.12 -14.78
N GLN A 83 -1.67 3.18 -15.90
CA GLN A 83 -1.59 2.17 -16.96
C GLN A 83 -0.18 2.10 -17.55
N VAL A 84 0.42 3.25 -17.85
CA VAL A 84 1.81 3.33 -18.36
C VAL A 84 2.81 2.77 -17.34
N ALA A 85 2.62 3.09 -16.06
CA ALA A 85 3.46 2.56 -14.99
C ALA A 85 3.31 1.03 -14.85
N LEU A 86 2.08 0.52 -14.95
CA LEU A 86 1.79 -0.90 -14.87
C LEU A 86 2.33 -1.68 -16.08
N ASP A 87 2.21 -1.14 -17.29
CA ASP A 87 2.77 -1.74 -18.51
C ASP A 87 4.31 -1.78 -18.42
N SER A 88 4.95 -0.69 -17.99
CA SER A 88 6.40 -0.62 -17.79
C SER A 88 6.89 -1.59 -16.71
N ALA A 89 6.10 -1.82 -15.66
CA ALA A 89 6.41 -2.82 -14.65
C ALA A 89 6.24 -4.24 -15.22
N SER A 90 5.12 -4.52 -15.90
CA SER A 90 4.81 -5.80 -16.53
C SER A 90 5.90 -6.23 -17.51
N ASP A 91 6.41 -5.31 -18.33
CA ASP A 91 7.52 -5.57 -19.26
C ASP A 91 8.78 -6.03 -18.53
N LYS A 92 9.17 -5.34 -17.45
CA LYS A 92 10.34 -5.69 -16.63
C LYS A 92 10.16 -7.06 -15.98
N TYR A 93 8.96 -7.34 -15.46
CA TYR A 93 8.62 -8.64 -14.89
C TYR A 93 8.72 -9.75 -15.94
N MET A 94 8.20 -9.52 -17.15
CA MET A 94 8.20 -10.52 -18.21
C MET A 94 9.62 -10.87 -18.66
N ILE A 95 10.51 -9.87 -18.80
CA ILE A 95 11.93 -10.09 -19.09
C ILE A 95 12.60 -10.89 -17.96
N GLY A 96 12.40 -10.48 -16.71
CA GLY A 96 12.95 -11.19 -15.55
C GLY A 96 12.45 -12.64 -15.45
N LEU A 97 11.17 -12.87 -15.75
CA LEU A 97 10.56 -14.20 -15.75
C LEU A 97 11.15 -15.09 -16.85
N VAL A 98 11.30 -14.59 -18.07
CA VAL A 98 11.91 -15.34 -19.19
C VAL A 98 13.34 -15.72 -18.84
N VAL A 99 14.15 -14.76 -18.37
CA VAL A 99 15.55 -15.01 -18.00
C VAL A 99 15.64 -16.01 -16.83
N GLY A 100 14.84 -15.83 -15.77
CA GLY A 100 14.82 -16.73 -14.61
C GLY A 100 14.40 -18.15 -14.99
N SER A 101 13.36 -18.28 -15.82
CA SER A 101 12.90 -19.58 -16.32
C SER A 101 13.96 -20.28 -17.17
N LEU A 102 14.75 -19.53 -17.94
CA LEU A 102 15.84 -20.05 -18.75
C LEU A 102 16.98 -20.59 -17.87
N VAL A 103 17.35 -19.86 -16.82
CA VAL A 103 18.38 -20.29 -15.86
C VAL A 103 17.93 -21.57 -15.13
N ILE A 104 16.69 -21.59 -14.64
CA ILE A 104 16.12 -22.76 -13.95
C ILE A 104 16.01 -23.95 -14.90
N GLY A 105 15.49 -23.73 -16.12
CA GLY A 105 15.37 -24.75 -17.15
C GLY A 105 16.72 -25.33 -17.55
N SER A 106 17.74 -24.48 -17.74
CA SER A 106 19.11 -24.93 -18.03
C SER A 106 19.67 -25.79 -16.92
N SER A 107 19.47 -25.41 -15.65
CA SER A 107 19.92 -26.19 -14.49
C SER A 107 19.20 -27.54 -14.41
N LEU A 108 17.90 -27.55 -14.68
CA LEU A 108 17.09 -28.76 -14.69
C LEU A 108 17.56 -29.72 -15.79
N VAL A 109 17.83 -29.22 -16.99
CA VAL A 109 18.34 -30.04 -18.12
C VAL A 109 19.68 -30.69 -17.76
N LEU A 110 20.61 -29.92 -17.17
CA LEU A 110 21.92 -30.44 -16.75
C LEU A 110 21.81 -31.51 -15.65
N THR A 111 20.83 -31.37 -14.74
CA THR A 111 20.61 -32.31 -13.63
C THR A 111 19.79 -33.53 -14.06
N ALA A 112 18.86 -33.35 -15.00
CA ALA A 112 17.93 -34.37 -15.48
C ALA A 112 18.50 -35.24 -16.61
N THR A 113 19.75 -35.04 -17.01
CA THR A 113 20.51 -35.98 -17.85
C THR A 113 21.25 -37.01 -16.99
N PRO A 114 20.64 -38.14 -16.58
CA PRO A 114 21.41 -39.26 -16.06
C PRO A 114 22.26 -39.85 -17.18
N LEU A 115 23.42 -40.41 -16.83
CA LEU A 115 24.41 -41.01 -17.75
C LEU A 115 23.87 -42.11 -18.68
N THR A 116 22.64 -42.59 -18.49
CA THR A 116 22.02 -43.75 -19.14
C THR A 116 20.77 -43.43 -19.97
N VAL A 117 20.48 -42.16 -20.31
CA VAL A 117 19.43 -41.88 -21.31
C VAL A 117 19.88 -42.31 -22.72
N PRO A 118 18.99 -42.94 -23.53
CA PRO A 118 19.28 -43.24 -24.92
C PRO A 118 19.68 -41.96 -25.68
N PRO A 119 20.72 -42.00 -26.54
CA PRO A 119 21.22 -40.82 -27.27
C PRO A 119 20.13 -40.10 -28.08
N GLU A 120 19.18 -40.86 -28.61
CA GLU A 120 18.07 -40.36 -29.42
C GLU A 120 17.14 -39.43 -28.63
N VAL A 121 16.84 -39.78 -27.36
CA VAL A 121 15.97 -38.98 -26.49
C VAL A 121 16.68 -37.71 -26.03
N SER A 122 17.98 -37.79 -25.77
CA SER A 122 18.81 -36.63 -25.42
C SER A 122 18.83 -35.59 -26.54
N TRP A 123 18.94 -36.03 -27.80
CA TRP A 123 18.91 -35.13 -28.95
C TRP A 123 17.58 -34.38 -29.09
N ILE A 124 16.46 -35.08 -28.89
CA ILE A 124 15.12 -34.47 -28.90
C ILE A 124 14.97 -33.43 -27.78
N ALA A 125 15.47 -33.74 -26.58
CA ALA A 125 15.44 -32.81 -25.45
C ALA A 125 16.28 -31.55 -25.70
N ILE A 126 17.49 -31.70 -26.27
CA ILE A 126 18.37 -30.58 -26.63
C ILE A 126 17.72 -29.70 -27.70
N LEU A 127 17.15 -30.31 -28.75
CA LEU A 127 16.47 -29.56 -29.81
C LEU A 127 15.22 -28.85 -29.29
N GLY A 128 14.42 -29.52 -28.45
CA GLY A 128 13.22 -28.93 -27.84
C GLY A 128 13.56 -27.77 -26.92
N TYR A 129 14.58 -27.93 -26.07
CA TYR A 129 15.07 -26.85 -25.22
C TYR A 129 15.62 -25.69 -26.06
N GLY A 130 16.43 -25.97 -27.08
CA GLY A 130 16.96 -24.96 -28.00
C GLY A 130 15.87 -24.16 -28.70
N ALA A 131 14.82 -24.83 -29.18
CA ALA A 131 13.65 -24.17 -29.76
C ALA A 131 12.93 -23.29 -28.73
N ALA A 132 12.75 -23.77 -27.49
CA ALA A 132 12.16 -22.97 -26.41
C ALA A 132 13.00 -21.73 -26.06
N VAL A 133 14.32 -21.86 -26.03
CA VAL A 133 15.25 -20.74 -25.82
C VAL A 133 15.08 -19.69 -26.93
N LEU A 134 15.02 -20.11 -28.20
CA LEU A 134 14.81 -19.21 -29.33
C LEU A 134 13.49 -18.45 -29.24
N VAL A 135 12.41 -19.14 -28.85
CA VAL A 135 11.10 -18.50 -28.61
C VAL A 135 11.19 -17.50 -27.45
N GLY A 136 11.90 -17.83 -26.38
CA GLY A 136 12.14 -16.91 -25.26
C GLY A 136 12.86 -15.63 -25.70
N PHE A 137 13.94 -15.77 -26.49
CA PHE A 137 14.65 -14.62 -27.08
C PHE A 137 13.76 -13.81 -28.01
N TYR A 138 12.97 -14.46 -28.85
CA TYR A 138 12.00 -13.79 -29.72
C TYR A 138 10.98 -12.99 -28.92
N ALA A 139 10.46 -13.54 -27.82
CA ALA A 139 9.51 -12.84 -26.95
C ALA A 139 10.14 -11.58 -26.33
N VAL A 140 11.37 -11.68 -25.82
CA VAL A 140 12.11 -10.53 -25.26
C VAL A 140 12.37 -9.48 -26.34
N TYR A 141 12.82 -9.89 -27.53
CA TYR A 141 13.03 -8.98 -28.65
C TYR A 141 11.74 -8.27 -29.05
N HIS A 142 10.63 -9.02 -29.14
CA HIS A 142 9.33 -8.46 -29.47
C HIS A 142 8.87 -7.42 -28.44
N ILE A 143 8.99 -7.69 -27.14
CA ILE A 143 8.60 -6.75 -26.07
C ILE A 143 9.41 -5.45 -26.18
N ILE A 144 10.74 -5.55 -26.33
CA ILE A 144 11.63 -4.38 -26.45
C ILE A 144 11.32 -3.60 -27.74
N PHE A 145 11.11 -4.30 -28.84
CA PHE A 145 10.82 -3.67 -30.13
C PHE A 145 9.44 -3.00 -30.16
N LEU A 146 8.43 -3.61 -29.52
CA LEU A 146 7.08 -3.03 -29.42
C LEU A 146 7.11 -1.72 -28.64
N LYS A 147 7.88 -1.67 -27.55
CA LYS A 147 8.09 -0.45 -26.76
C LYS A 147 8.70 0.68 -27.60
N PHE A 148 9.72 0.36 -28.42
CA PHE A 148 10.33 1.33 -29.33
C PHE A 148 9.36 1.87 -30.41
N ARG A 149 8.30 1.13 -30.73
CA ARG A 149 7.29 1.55 -31.72
C ARG A 149 6.23 2.47 -31.13
N GLN A 150 5.99 2.46 -29.81
CA GLN A 150 5.01 3.34 -29.17
C GLN A 150 5.55 4.72 -28.80
N GLU A 151 6.87 4.91 -28.75
CA GLU A 151 7.50 6.23 -28.53
C GLU A 151 7.62 7.08 -29.82
N ARG A 152 6.98 6.69 -30.93
CA ARG A 152 6.84 7.49 -32.16
C ARG A 152 5.38 7.72 -32.49
#